data_AF-A0A519EMM1-F1
#
_entry.id   AF-A0A519EMM1-F1
#
_cell.length_a   1.000
_cell.length_b   1.000
_cell.length_c   1.000
_cell.angle_alpha   90.00
_cell.angle_beta   90.00
_cell.angle_gamma   90.00
#
_symmetry.space_group_name_H-M   'P 1'
#
loop_
_entity.id
_entity.type
_entity.pdbx_description
1 polymer ?
#
loop_
_entity_poly.entity_id
_entity_poly.type
_entity_poly.pdbx_seq_one_letter_code
_entity_poly.pdbx_strand_id
1 'polypeptide(L)' 'AYFRELADLPPEKSPDAARKIWHDINRPNLLENILPTRERASLVVRKASDHSVKELWLR' A
#
# COMPACT_ATOMS: atom_id res chain seq x y z
N ALA A 1 0.74 -13.43 -18.50
CA ALA A 1 0.72 -12.79 -17.17
C ALA A 1 0.71 -11.29 -17.36
N TYR A 2 -0.12 -10.55 -16.61
CA TYR A 2 -0.30 -9.09 -16.77
C TYR A 2 0.99 -8.30 -16.55
N PHE A 3 1.84 -8.72 -15.60
CA PHE A 3 3.09 -8.05 -15.25
C PHE A 3 4.33 -8.54 -16.02
N ARG A 4 4.16 -9.17 -17.19
CA ARG A 4 5.28 -9.72 -17.96
C ARG A 4 6.31 -8.64 -18.31
N GLU A 5 5.86 -7.44 -18.69
CA GLU A 5 6.74 -6.32 -19.04
C GLU A 5 7.59 -5.81 -17.86
N LEU A 6 7.13 -6.01 -16.62
CA LEU A 6 7.91 -5.67 -15.42
C LEU A 6 8.98 -6.71 -15.10
N ALA A 7 8.82 -7.96 -15.57
CA ALA A 7 9.79 -9.02 -15.35
C ALA A 7 11.09 -8.80 -16.13
N ASP A 8 11.01 -8.07 -17.25
CA ASP A 8 12.16 -7.74 -18.10
C ASP A 8 12.90 -6.48 -17.63
N LEU A 9 12.41 -5.79 -16.58
CA LEU A 9 13.09 -4.64 -16.01
C LEU A 9 14.36 -5.07 -15.28
N PRO A 10 15.49 -4.36 -15.46
CA PRO A 10 16.68 -4.59 -14.68
C PRO A 10 16.39 -4.45 -13.17
N PRO A 11 16.92 -5.33 -12.30
CA PRO A 11 16.62 -5.32 -10.86
C PRO A 11 16.82 -3.96 -10.19
N GLU A 12 17.82 -3.20 -10.63
CA GLU A 12 18.13 -1.85 -10.14
C GLU A 12 17.06 -0.80 -10.48
N LYS A 13 16.27 -1.01 -11.55
CA LYS A 13 15.19 -0.11 -11.99
C LYS A 13 13.83 -0.48 -11.40
N SER A 14 13.65 -1.72 -10.96
CA SER A 14 12.39 -2.21 -10.39
C SER A 14 11.88 -1.38 -9.19
N PRO A 15 12.75 -0.93 -8.24
CA PRO A 15 12.31 -0.07 -7.15
C PRO A 15 11.76 1.28 -7.62
N ASP A 16 12.33 1.88 -8.67
CA ASP A 16 11.85 3.16 -9.21
C ASP A 16 10.49 3.01 -9.89
N ALA A 17 10.31 1.95 -10.68
CA ALA A 17 9.02 1.63 -11.28
C ALA A 17 7.93 1.40 -10.22
N ALA A 18 8.24 0.62 -9.18
CA ALA A 18 7.33 0.37 -8.06
C ALA A 18 6.98 1.66 -7.29
N ARG A 19 7.98 2.51 -7.01
CA ARG A 19 7.76 3.82 -6.37
C ARG A 19 6.87 4.71 -7.22
N LYS A 20 7.08 4.75 -8.54
CA LYS A 20 6.24 5.54 -9.45
C LYS A 20 4.77 5.08 -9.40
N ILE A 21 4.52 3.77 -9.51
CA ILE A 21 3.17 3.20 -9.40
C ILE A 21 2.55 3.54 -8.04
N TRP A 22 3.33 3.44 -6.95
CA TRP A 22 2.85 3.83 -5.62
C TRP A 22 2.47 5.31 -5.56
N HIS A 23 3.35 6.22 -5.99
CA HIS A 23 3.12 7.65 -5.88
C HIS A 23 1.98 8.16 -6.76
N ASP A 24 1.81 7.59 -7.95
CA ASP A 24 0.87 8.11 -8.94
C ASP A 24 -0.52 7.46 -8.84
N ILE A 25 -0.61 6.22 -8.33
CA ILE A 25 -1.85 5.44 -8.35
C ILE A 25 -2.29 5.08 -6.94
N ASN A 26 -1.46 4.32 -6.21
CA ASN A 26 -1.90 3.72 -4.95
C ASN A 26 -1.94 4.70 -3.77
N ARG A 27 -0.99 5.63 -3.68
CA ARG A 27 -0.94 6.63 -2.61
C ARG A 27 -2.08 7.66 -2.71
N PRO A 28 -2.40 8.25 -3.88
CA PRO A 28 -3.58 9.10 -4.02
C PRO A 28 -4.85 8.35 -3.66
N ASN A 29 -5.03 7.13 -4.17
CA ASN A 29 -6.18 6.29 -3.82
C ASN A 29 -6.27 5.97 -2.31
N LEU A 30 -5.12 5.71 -1.67
CA LEU A 30 -5.07 5.50 -0.22
C LEU A 30 -5.55 6.73 0.53
N LEU A 31 -5.06 7.93 0.18
CA LEU A 31 -5.35 9.16 0.92
C LEU A 31 -6.76 9.70 0.64
N GLU A 32 -7.19 9.65 -0.62
CA GLU A 32 -8.41 10.30 -1.08
C GLU A 32 -9.64 9.39 -0.90
N ASN A 33 -9.49 8.07 -1.07
CA ASN A 33 -10.63 7.16 -1.15
C ASN A 33 -10.66 6.12 -0.02
N ILE A 34 -9.51 5.59 0.42
CA ILE A 34 -9.46 4.48 1.38
C ILE A 34 -9.38 5.00 2.82
N LEU A 35 -8.37 5.81 3.15
CA LEU A 35 -8.12 6.29 4.52
C LEU A 35 -9.30 7.04 5.15
N PRO A 36 -10.07 7.89 4.42
CA PRO A 36 -11.24 8.56 5.00
C PRO A 36 -12.31 7.60 5.51
N THR A 37 -12.31 6.35 5.05
CA THR A 37 -13.29 5.35 5.45
C THR A 37 -12.92 4.61 6.73
N ARG A 38 -11.69 4.80 7.26
CA ARG A 38 -11.15 4.08 8.43
C ARG A 38 -12.06 4.20 9.66
N GLU A 39 -12.66 5.35 9.90
CA GLU A 39 -13.51 5.61 11.08
C GLU A 39 -14.83 4.84 11.05
N ARG A 40 -15.21 4.29 9.89
CA ARG A 40 -16.41 3.46 9.73
C ARG A 40 -16.17 1.99 10.09
N ALA A 41 -14.93 1.57 10.33
CA ALA A 41 -14.60 0.18 10.62
C ALA A 41 -14.97 -0.21 12.06
N SER A 42 -15.47 -1.43 12.25
CA SER A 42 -15.72 -1.99 13.59
C SER A 42 -14.43 -2.36 14.33
N LEU A 43 -13.37 -2.69 13.59
CA LEU A 43 -12.04 -3.03 14.10
C LEU A 43 -10.97 -2.39 13.21
N VAL A 44 -10.01 -1.69 13.81
CA VAL A 44 -8.82 -1.19 13.13
C VAL A 44 -7.58 -1.85 13.71
N VAL A 45 -6.80 -2.50 12.85
CA VAL A 45 -5.52 -3.13 13.19
C VAL A 45 -4.37 -2.25 12.70
N ARG A 46 -3.54 -1.75 13.60
CA ARG A 46 -2.37 -0.95 13.23
C ARG A 46 -1.13 -1.83 13.21
N LYS A 47 -0.50 -1.96 12.04
CA LYS A 47 0.74 -2.73 11.84
C LYS A 47 1.98 -1.87 12.11
N ALA A 48 3.06 -2.49 12.60
CA ALA A 48 4.41 -1.93 12.54
C ALA A 48 5.10 -2.27 11.19
N SER A 49 6.30 -1.74 10.98
CA SER A 49 7.07 -1.92 9.73
C SER A 49 7.49 -3.37 9.46
N ASP A 50 7.62 -4.19 10.50
CA ASP A 50 7.91 -5.63 10.42
C ASP A 50 6.65 -6.49 10.26
N HIS A 51 5.52 -5.85 9.98
CA HIS A 51 4.19 -6.44 9.88
C HIS A 51 3.55 -6.98 11.17
N SER A 52 4.21 -6.86 12.33
CA SER A 52 3.60 -7.17 13.61
C SER A 52 2.40 -6.26 13.91
N VAL A 53 1.45 -6.74 14.71
CA VAL A 53 0.34 -5.93 15.20
C VAL A 53 0.84 -5.07 16.36
N LYS A 54 0.76 -3.75 16.20
CA LYS A 54 1.19 -2.78 17.22
C LYS A 54 0.02 -2.33 18.10
N GLU A 55 -1.16 -2.10 17.51
CA GLU A 55 -2.35 -1.65 18.24
C GLU A 55 -3.63 -2.20 17.60
N LEU A 56 -4.66 -2.36 18.44
CA LEU A 56 -6.02 -2.70 18.04
C LEU A 56 -6.97 -1.64 18.57
N TRP A 57 -7.88 -1.19 17.71
CA TRP A 57 -8.96 -0.27 18.08
C TRP A 57 -10.28 -0.98 17.79
N LEU A 58 -11.03 -1.28 18.83
CA LEU A 58 -12.34 -1.92 18.76
C LEU A 58 -13.40 -0.91 19.17
N ARG A 59 -14.52 -0.88 18.44
CA ARG A 59 -15.68 -0.05 18.76
C ARG A 59 -16.75 -0.85 19.50
#